data_AF-A0A0C1RNN2-F1
#
_entry.id   AF-A0A0C1RNN2-F1
#
_cell.length_a   1.000
_cell.length_b   1.000
_cell.length_c   1.000
_cell.angle_alpha   90.00
_cell.angle_beta   90.00
_cell.angle_gamma   90.00
#
_symmetry.space_group_name_H-M   'P 1'
#
loop_
_entity.id
_entity.type
_entity.pdbx_description
1 polymer ?
#
loop_
_entity_poly.entity_id
_entity_poly.type
_entity_poly.pdbx_seq_one_letter_code
_entity_poly.pdbx_strand_id
1 'polypeptide(L)' 'MSVNLAQQVRELQTTLTKMQVTLDAIADAIVWVGQNGHVQWCNSSFERLVKQPHKSILNQPLNDLLLLKQAGQEIGWE' A
#
# COMPACT_ATOMS: atom_id res chain seq x y z
N MET A 1 -15.02 -16.98 30.94
CA MET A 1 -15.47 -15.93 29.99
C MET A 1 -14.83 -16.23 28.64
N SER A 2 -15.51 -17.00 27.79
CA SER A 2 -15.09 -17.23 26.42
C SER A 2 -15.50 -16.02 25.60
N VAL A 3 -14.55 -15.08 25.42
CA VAL A 3 -14.72 -14.03 24.43
C VAL A 3 -14.99 -14.71 23.09
N ASN A 4 -16.09 -14.34 22.43
CA ASN A 4 -16.52 -14.94 21.18
C ASN A 4 -15.53 -14.52 20.08
N LEU A 5 -14.48 -15.32 19.88
CA LEU A 5 -13.40 -15.09 18.92
C LEU A 5 -13.96 -14.72 17.53
N ALA A 6 -15.08 -15.34 17.13
CA ALA A 6 -15.72 -15.04 15.86
C ALA A 6 -16.28 -13.61 15.79
N GLN A 7 -16.75 -13.05 16.91
CA GLN A 7 -17.17 -11.65 16.97
C GLN A 7 -15.98 -10.70 16.85
N GLN A 8 -14.88 -10.98 17.57
CA GLN A 8 -13.66 -10.16 17.47
C GLN A 8 -13.07 -10.17 16.05
N VAL A 9 -13.03 -11.34 15.40
CA VAL A 9 -12.58 -11.46 14.01
C VAL A 9 -13.45 -10.63 13.07
N ARG A 10 -14.78 -10.65 13.24
CA ARG A 10 -15.69 -9.84 12.40
C ARG A 10 -15.50 -8.35 12.60
N GLU A 11 -15.30 -7.90 13.84
CA GLU A 11 -15.06 -6.48 14.15
C GLU A 11 -13.73 -6.00 13.53
N LEU A 12 -12.68 -6.81 13.60
CA LEU A 12 -11.40 -6.55 12.93
C LEU A 12 -11.56 -6.48 11.41
N GLN A 13 -12.22 -7.48 10.81
CA GLN A 13 -12.48 -7.50 9.36
C GLN A 13 -13.28 -6.28 8.89
N THR A 14 -14.30 -5.89 9.66
CA THR A 14 -15.11 -4.71 9.36
C THR A 14 -14.27 -3.44 9.40
N THR A 15 -13.41 -3.31 10.40
CA THR A 15 -12.52 -2.16 10.57
C THR A 15 -11.52 -2.07 9.42
N LEU A 16 -10.85 -3.18 9.09
CA LEU A 16 -9.92 -3.25 7.96
C LEU A 16 -10.60 -2.93 6.62
N THR A 17 -11.80 -3.44 6.41
CA THR A 17 -12.57 -3.17 5.18
C THR A 17 -12.91 -1.68 5.04
N LYS A 18 -13.35 -1.04 6.13
CA LYS A 18 -13.64 0.40 6.12
C LYS A 18 -12.39 1.22 5.81
N MET A 19 -11.24 0.86 6.39
CA MET A 19 -9.97 1.52 6.09
C MET A 19 -9.59 1.37 4.63
N GLN A 20 -9.66 0.15 4.07
CA GLN A 20 -9.36 -0.11 2.66
C GLN A 20 -10.23 0.75 1.73
N VAL A 21 -11.55 0.74 1.94
CA VAL A 21 -12.49 1.54 1.12
C VAL A 21 -12.20 3.04 1.23
N THR A 22 -11.91 3.53 2.43
CA THR A 22 -11.62 4.95 2.64
C THR A 22 -10.34 5.37 1.93
N LEU A 23 -9.27 4.56 2.02
CA LEU A 23 -8.00 4.87 1.40
C LEU A 23 -8.04 4.72 -0.13
N ASP A 24 -8.84 3.78 -0.65
CA ASP A 24 -9.07 3.64 -2.10
C ASP A 24 -9.92 4.78 -2.69
N ALA A 25 -10.74 5.43 -1.88
CA ALA A 25 -11.50 6.61 -2.29
C ALA A 25 -10.62 7.89 -2.41
N ILE A 26 -9.40 7.87 -1.87
CA ILE A 26 -8.47 9.00 -1.98
C ILE A 26 -7.93 9.09 -3.42
N ALA A 27 -8.10 10.25 -4.05
CA ALA A 27 -7.65 10.50 -5.41
C ALA A 27 -6.11 10.49 -5.52
N ASP A 28 -5.42 10.90 -4.47
CA ASP A 28 -3.96 10.89 -4.41
C ASP A 28 -3.43 9.45 -4.32
N ALA A 29 -2.30 9.22 -4.98
CA ALA A 29 -1.60 7.95 -4.92
C ALA A 29 -0.95 7.76 -3.54
N ILE A 30 -1.28 6.65 -2.87
CA ILE A 30 -0.74 6.29 -1.55
C ILE A 30 -0.05 4.93 -1.65
N VAL A 31 1.18 4.87 -1.15
CA VAL A 31 1.98 3.64 -1.05
C VAL A 31 2.61 3.54 0.33
N TRP A 32 2.55 2.36 0.93
CA TRP A 32 3.30 2.00 2.12
C TRP A 32 4.50 1.16 1.71
N VAL A 33 5.68 1.58 2.15
CA VAL A 33 6.95 0.87 1.93
C VAL A 33 7.48 0.32 3.26
N GLY A 34 8.02 -0.90 3.23
CA GLY A 34 8.70 -1.49 4.38
C GLY A 34 10.08 -0.89 4.64
N GLN A 35 10.69 -1.26 5.76
CA GLN A 35 12.07 -0.87 6.09
C GLN A 35 13.11 -1.33 5.05
N ASN A 36 12.78 -2.31 4.22
CA ASN A 36 13.61 -2.80 3.13
C ASN A 36 13.36 -2.08 1.80
N GLY A 37 12.58 -0.99 1.79
CA GLY A 37 12.23 -0.28 0.55
C GLY A 37 11.23 -1.00 -0.35
N HIS A 38 10.63 -2.12 0.09
CA HIS A 38 9.68 -2.88 -0.70
C HIS A 38 8.23 -2.47 -0.40
N VAL A 39 7.39 -2.39 -1.43
CA VAL A 39 5.98 -2.03 -1.29
C VAL A 39 5.22 -3.09 -0.50
N GLN A 40 4.62 -2.71 0.62
CA GLN A 40 3.76 -3.58 1.44
C GLN A 40 2.29 -3.41 1.10
N TRP A 41 1.88 -2.21 0.68
CA TRP A 41 0.50 -1.90 0.33
C TRP A 41 0.43 -0.64 -0.55
N CYS A 42 -0.57 -0.55 -1.42
CA CYS A 42 -0.87 0.65 -2.19
C CYS A 42 -2.37 0.75 -2.49
N ASN A 43 -2.85 1.97 -2.75
CA ASN A 43 -4.23 2.19 -3.20
C ASN A 43 -4.37 2.10 -4.72
N SER A 44 -5.61 2.01 -5.20
CA SER A 44 -5.92 1.99 -6.64
C SER A 44 -5.44 3.23 -7.41
N SER A 45 -5.27 4.37 -6.74
CA SER A 45 -4.70 5.58 -7.33
C SER A 45 -3.21 5.42 -7.63
N PHE A 46 -2.45 4.74 -6.76
CA PHE A 46 -1.05 4.40 -7.00
C PHE A 46 -0.90 3.37 -8.13
N GLU A 47 -1.75 2.34 -8.18
CA GLU A 47 -1.78 1.38 -9.30
C GLU A 47 -1.91 2.07 -10.66
N ARG A 48 -2.79 3.07 -10.73
CA ARG A 48 -2.99 3.90 -11.93
C ARG A 48 -1.78 4.77 -12.25
N LEU A 49 -1.11 5.32 -11.23
CA LEU A 49 0.09 6.14 -11.38
C LEU A 49 1.23 5.35 -12.03
N VAL A 50 1.51 4.15 -11.51
CA VAL A 50 2.61 3.29 -12.03
C VAL A 50 2.20 2.47 -13.25
N LYS A 51 0.90 2.44 -13.59
CA LYS A 51 0.32 1.68 -14.71
C LYS A 51 0.60 0.18 -14.63
N GLN A 52 0.57 -0.38 -13.41
CA GLN A 52 0.77 -1.80 -13.16
C GLN A 52 -0.35 -2.35 -12.29
N PRO A 53 -0.73 -3.64 -12.44
CA PRO A 53 -1.73 -4.25 -11.58
C PRO A 53 -1.19 -4.49 -10.16
N HIS A 54 -2.06 -4.45 -9.16
CA HIS A 54 -1.73 -4.64 -7.74
C HIS A 54 -0.71 -5.76 -7.46
N LYS A 55 -0.93 -6.94 -8.05
CA LYS A 55 -0.09 -8.13 -7.84
C LYS A 55 1.36 -7.96 -8.31
N SER A 56 1.59 -7.09 -9.29
CA SER A 56 2.94 -6.80 -9.81
C SER A 56 3.67 -5.77 -8.98
N ILE A 57 2.96 -4.99 -8.16
CA ILE A 57 3.49 -3.89 -7.33
C ILE A 57 3.96 -4.41 -5.97
N LEU A 58 3.20 -5.30 -5.34
CA LEU A 58 3.52 -5.80 -4.01
C LEU A 58 4.89 -6.48 -3.99
N ASN A 59 5.65 -6.20 -2.93
CA ASN A 59 7.00 -6.70 -2.71
C ASN A 59 8.02 -6.32 -3.81
N GLN A 60 7.72 -5.31 -4.65
CA GLN A 60 8.73 -4.69 -5.50
C GLN A 60 9.45 -3.57 -4.74
N PRO A 61 10.74 -3.32 -5.04
CA PRO A 61 11.41 -2.09 -4.60
C PRO A 61 10.66 -0.88 -5.16
N LEU A 62 10.40 0.13 -4.32
CA LEU A 62 9.68 1.33 -4.77
C LEU A 62 10.38 2.01 -5.95
N ASN A 63 11.71 2.00 -5.96
CA ASN A 63 12.55 2.64 -6.97
C ASN A 63 12.42 2.00 -8.37
N ASP A 64 12.04 0.72 -8.44
CA ASP A 64 11.83 0.02 -9.71
C ASP A 64 10.46 0.40 -10.32
N LEU A 65 9.51 0.79 -9.46
CA LEU A 65 8.18 1.25 -9.86
C LEU A 65 8.16 2.73 -10.23
N LEU A 66 8.95 3.53 -9.51
CA LEU A 66 9.12 4.96 -9.72
C LEU A 66 10.60 5.30 -9.66
N LEU A 67 11.18 5.66 -10.81
CA LEU A 67 12.55 6.16 -10.90
C LEU A 67 12.63 7.57 -10.30
N LEU A 68 12.70 7.63 -8.98
CA LEU A 68 12.77 8.87 -8.23
C LEU A 68 14.11 9.55 -8.51
N LYS A 69 14.04 10.81 -8.94
CA LYS A 69 15.21 11.66 -9.17
C LYS A 69 15.11 12.93 -8.36
N GLN A 70 16.12 13.22 -7.56
CA GLN A 70 16.26 14.50 -6.87
C GLN A 70 17.38 15.30 -7.56
N ALA A 71 17.05 16.50 -8.06
CA ALA A 71 17.98 17.33 -8.83
C ALA A 71 18.67 16.60 -10.01
N GLY A 72 17.99 15.62 -10.62
CA GLY A 72 18.52 14.82 -11.73
C GLY A 72 19.37 13.62 -11.31
N GLN A 73 19.69 13.46 -10.03
CA GLN A 73 20.35 12.27 -9.49
C GLN A 73 19.31 11.25 -9.02
N GLU A 74 19.55 9.97 -9.31
CA GLU A 74 18.74 8.88 -8.79
C GLU A 74 18.90 8.81 -7.28
N ILE A 75 17.77 8.73 -6.58
CA ILE A 75 17.76 8.59 -5.12
C ILE A 75 17.44 7.14 -4.76
N GLY A 76 18.35 6.53 -4.00
CA GLY A 76 18.09 5.29 -3.29
C GLY A 76 17.00 5.50 -2.23
N TRP A 77 16.24 4.45 -1.92
CA TRP A 77 15.53 4.43 -0.65
C TRP A 77 16.59 4.26 0.45
N GLU A 78 16.63 5.15 1.44
CA GLU A 78 17.52 5.06 2.61
C GLU A 78 16.78 4.51 3.84
#